data_AF-A0A535QTU4-F1
#
_entry.id   AF-A0A535QTU4-F1
#
_cell.length_a   1.000
_cell.length_b   1.000
_cell.length_c   1.000
_cell.angle_alpha   90.00
_cell.angle_beta   90.00
_cell.angle_gamma   90.00
#
_symmetry.space_group_name_H-M   'P 1'
#
loop_
_entity.id
_entity.type
_entity.pdbx_description
1 polymer ?
#
loop_
_entity_poly.entity_id
_entity_poly.type
_entity_poly.pdbx_seq_one_letter_code
_entity_poly.pdbx_strand_id
1 'polypeptide(L)'
;MIGRPADACPYPKPFLADFNECPTYQTRHAIVVDSNDRPLHTIWSCRHLETKQVPGEPGHYYGACQLGDAKARQHWVQMIGPDRIRSIQKLRAEVMPIAQTFVDDMAGLKSLQLQATRSSAEHDEVLASMRERGRRYLEEFEAFLAEREPLLQGAQMPLTAVMQLARRWVDEFVSDTWGRSQSGQHLPDDLVGSLPDAVRVFYTPLERV
;
A
#
# COMPACT_ATOMS: atom_id res chain seq x y z
N MET A 1 -23.04 -12.26 24.29
CA MET A 1 -22.46 -11.34 23.29
C MET A 1 -21.05 -11.83 23.01
N ILE A 2 -20.78 -12.35 21.82
CA ILE A 2 -19.43 -12.69 21.41
C ILE A 2 -18.70 -11.36 21.24
N GLY A 3 -17.69 -11.12 22.07
CA GLY A 3 -16.88 -9.90 22.00
C GLY A 3 -16.15 -9.84 20.65
N ARG A 4 -15.82 -8.63 20.20
CA ARG A 4 -14.98 -8.43 19.01
C ARG A 4 -13.70 -9.28 19.13
N PRO A 5 -13.31 -10.06 18.10
CA PRO A 5 -12.08 -10.83 18.13
C PRO A 5 -10.86 -9.97 18.50
N ALA A 6 -9.95 -10.50 19.32
CA ALA A 6 -8.82 -9.74 19.86
C ALA A 6 -7.86 -9.22 18.78
N ASP A 7 -7.72 -9.97 17.68
CA ASP A 7 -6.90 -9.61 16.53
C ASP A 7 -7.63 -8.69 15.53
N ALA A 8 -8.92 -8.39 15.73
CA ALA A 8 -9.65 -7.50 14.85
C ALA A 8 -8.97 -6.11 14.80
N CYS A 9 -8.81 -5.57 13.59
CA CYS A 9 -8.26 -4.23 13.39
C CYS A 9 -9.26 -3.19 13.96
N PRO A 10 -8.88 -2.37 14.96
CA PRO A 10 -9.80 -1.57 15.78
C PRO A 10 -10.38 -0.37 15.02
N TYR A 11 -9.63 0.14 14.05
CA TYR A 11 -9.92 1.34 13.28
C TYR A 11 -11.06 1.14 12.27
N PRO A 12 -11.86 2.18 11.99
CA PRO A 12 -12.89 2.15 10.96
C PRO A 12 -12.26 2.02 9.57
N LYS A 13 -13.00 1.42 8.63
CA LYS A 13 -12.63 1.31 7.22
C LYS A 13 -13.68 2.04 6.37
N PRO A 14 -13.32 2.54 5.17
CA PRO A 14 -11.99 2.51 4.55
C PRO A 14 -10.97 3.40 5.29
N PHE A 15 -9.68 3.13 5.10
CA PHE A 15 -8.65 4.05 5.60
C PHE A 15 -8.57 5.25 4.67
N LEU A 16 -8.54 6.45 5.23
CA LEU A 16 -8.38 7.68 4.47
C LEU A 16 -6.91 7.87 4.06
N ALA A 17 -6.66 8.73 3.08
CA ALA A 17 -5.30 9.04 2.63
C ALA A 17 -4.45 9.63 3.77
N ASP A 18 -5.06 10.41 4.66
CA ASP A 18 -4.42 11.02 5.83
C ASP A 18 -4.42 10.12 7.08
N PHE A 19 -4.88 8.86 6.98
CA PHE A 19 -4.95 7.96 8.12
C PHE A 19 -3.57 7.67 8.71
N ASN A 20 -3.38 8.08 9.97
CA ASN A 20 -2.12 7.95 10.68
C ASN A 20 -2.25 7.47 12.13
N GLU A 21 -3.46 7.06 12.54
CA GLU A 21 -3.79 6.75 13.95
C GLU A 21 -3.20 5.42 14.44
N CYS A 22 -2.81 4.53 13.52
CA CYS A 22 -2.26 3.22 13.84
C CYS A 22 -0.73 3.20 13.64
N PRO A 23 0.06 2.96 14.72
CA PRO A 23 1.53 2.89 14.64
C PRO A 23 2.03 1.73 13.77
N THR A 24 1.22 0.68 13.61
CA THR A 24 1.55 -0.46 12.75
C THR A 24 0.92 -0.35 11.36
N TYR A 25 0.25 0.76 11.03
CA TYR A 25 -0.31 0.92 9.69
C TYR A 25 0.82 0.88 8.67
N GLN A 26 0.64 0.06 7.64
CA GLN A 26 1.50 0.03 6.48
C GLN A 26 0.63 0.20 5.26
N THR A 27 0.70 1.38 4.66
CA THR A 27 -0.17 1.75 3.55
C THR A 27 0.02 0.77 2.40
N ARG A 28 -1.09 0.31 1.84
CA ARG A 28 -1.17 -0.31 0.53
C ARG A 28 -2.44 0.14 -0.17
N HIS A 29 -2.50 -0.08 -1.48
CA HIS A 29 -3.76 0.00 -2.20
C HIS A 29 -4.49 -1.34 -2.19
N ALA A 30 -5.81 -1.27 -2.18
CA ALA A 30 -6.67 -2.38 -2.55
C ALA A 30 -7.56 -1.93 -3.70
N ILE A 31 -7.60 -2.74 -4.76
CA ILE A 31 -8.52 -2.50 -5.88
C ILE A 31 -9.82 -3.22 -5.55
N VAL A 32 -10.90 -2.45 -5.46
CA VAL A 32 -12.25 -2.99 -5.31
C VAL A 32 -12.75 -3.35 -6.70
N VAL A 33 -13.27 -4.57 -6.85
CA VAL A 33 -13.82 -5.08 -8.12
C VAL A 33 -15.30 -5.44 -7.97
N ASP A 34 -16.05 -5.46 -9.07
CA ASP A 34 -17.41 -5.98 -9.12
C ASP A 34 -17.45 -7.53 -9.20
N SER A 35 -18.64 -8.11 -9.31
CA SER A 35 -18.81 -9.57 -9.41
C SER A 35 -18.30 -10.18 -10.73
N ASN A 36 -17.84 -9.37 -11.67
CA ASN A 36 -17.23 -9.78 -12.94
C ASN A 36 -15.73 -9.41 -12.97
N ASP A 37 -15.10 -9.20 -11.82
CA ASP A 37 -13.70 -8.78 -11.66
C ASP A 37 -13.37 -7.44 -12.37
N ARG A 38 -14.36 -6.58 -12.57
CA ARG A 38 -14.13 -5.24 -13.13
C ARG A 38 -13.77 -4.27 -12.01
N PRO A 39 -12.66 -3.54 -12.11
CA PRO A 39 -12.31 -2.52 -11.12
C PRO A 39 -13.40 -1.47 -10.96
N LEU A 40 -13.83 -1.24 -9.72
CA LEU A 40 -14.78 -0.21 -9.31
C LEU A 40 -14.08 1.05 -8.84
N HIS A 41 -13.19 0.92 -7.86
CA HIS A 41 -12.39 2.02 -7.32
C HIS A 41 -11.19 1.47 -6.55
N THR A 42 -10.19 2.32 -6.34
CA THR A 42 -9.01 2.00 -5.51
C THR A 42 -9.20 2.61 -4.13
N ILE A 43 -8.97 1.84 -3.08
CA ILE A 43 -8.99 2.31 -1.69
C ILE A 43 -7.63 2.13 -1.03
N TRP A 44 -7.37 2.92 0.01
CA TRP A 44 -6.25 2.64 0.91
C TRP A 44 -6.60 1.53 1.89
N SER A 45 -5.60 0.68 2.13
CA SER A 45 -5.66 -0.45 3.04
C SER A 45 -4.36 -0.59 3.80
N CYS A 46 -4.35 -1.49 4.78
CA CYS A 46 -3.14 -1.84 5.52
C CYS A 46 -2.57 -3.15 4.98
N ARG A 47 -1.25 -3.26 4.86
CA ARG A 47 -0.56 -4.51 4.51
C ARG A 47 -0.83 -5.62 5.52
N HIS A 48 -0.99 -5.28 6.80
CA HIS A 48 -1.34 -6.25 7.83
C HIS A 48 -2.84 -6.54 7.93
N LEU A 49 -3.70 -5.94 7.10
CA LEU A 49 -5.13 -6.23 7.14
C LEU A 49 -5.41 -7.51 6.33
N GLU A 50 -6.04 -8.47 6.98
CA GLU A 50 -6.51 -9.70 6.36
C GLU A 50 -7.98 -9.97 6.72
N THR A 51 -8.64 -10.80 5.91
CA THR A 51 -10.03 -11.20 6.15
C THR A 51 -10.03 -12.55 6.85
N LYS A 52 -10.63 -12.63 8.05
CA LYS A 52 -10.84 -13.89 8.78
C LYS A 52 -12.32 -14.16 8.97
N GLN A 53 -12.68 -15.43 9.02
CA GLN A 53 -14.03 -15.85 9.38
C GLN A 53 -14.18 -15.81 10.90
N VAL A 54 -15.34 -15.34 11.39
CA VAL A 54 -15.67 -15.38 12.82
C VAL A 54 -15.78 -16.84 13.25
N PRO A 55 -15.05 -17.28 14.30
CA PRO A 55 -15.10 -18.66 14.76
C PRO A 55 -16.52 -19.08 15.13
N GLY A 56 -16.99 -20.19 14.53
CA GLY A 56 -18.34 -20.72 14.76
C GLY A 56 -19.46 -20.03 13.98
N GLU A 57 -19.16 -19.03 13.14
CA GLU A 57 -20.16 -18.30 12.34
C GLU A 57 -19.81 -18.34 10.84
N PRO A 58 -20.20 -19.41 10.11
CA PRO A 58 -20.03 -19.51 8.66
C PRO A 58 -20.62 -18.32 7.91
N GLY A 59 -19.84 -17.76 6.97
CA GLY A 59 -20.25 -16.60 6.18
C GLY A 59 -20.07 -15.24 6.87
N HIS A 60 -19.71 -15.21 8.15
CA HIS A 60 -19.40 -13.97 8.86
C HIS A 60 -17.89 -13.73 8.88
N TYR A 61 -17.46 -12.58 8.36
CA TYR A 61 -16.05 -12.22 8.23
C TYR A 61 -15.73 -10.92 8.94
N TYR A 62 -14.47 -10.78 9.36
CA TYR A 62 -13.95 -9.57 9.98
C TYR A 62 -12.53 -9.25 9.47
N GLY A 63 -12.16 -7.97 9.54
CA GLY A 63 -10.81 -7.53 9.22
C GLY A 63 -9.88 -7.74 10.42
N ALA A 64 -9.02 -8.76 10.35
CA ALA A 64 -7.99 -9.06 11.32
C ALA A 64 -6.67 -8.32 11.00
N CYS A 65 -5.86 -8.11 12.04
CA CYS A 65 -4.49 -7.66 11.88
C CYS A 65 -3.56 -8.88 11.94
N GLN A 66 -2.73 -9.07 10.92
CA GLN A 66 -1.72 -10.13 10.86
C GLN A 66 -0.71 -10.07 12.01
N LEU A 67 -0.52 -8.89 12.61
CA LEU A 67 0.31 -8.75 13.80
C LEU A 67 -0.37 -9.28 15.07
N GLY A 68 -1.64 -9.68 15.02
CA GLY A 68 -2.41 -10.19 16.15
C GLY A 68 -3.12 -9.11 16.96
N ASP A 69 -3.18 -9.34 18.27
CA ASP A 69 -3.87 -8.51 19.24
C ASP A 69 -3.14 -7.20 19.57
N ALA A 70 -3.66 -6.44 20.52
CA ALA A 70 -3.06 -5.17 20.95
C ALA A 70 -1.62 -5.34 21.49
N LYS A 71 -1.34 -6.43 22.22
CA LYS A 71 -0.02 -6.70 22.81
C LYS A 71 1.00 -7.03 21.71
N ALA A 72 0.61 -7.85 20.75
CA ALA A 72 1.47 -8.24 19.65
C ALA A 72 1.78 -7.06 18.70
N ARG A 73 0.81 -6.17 18.47
CA ARG A 73 1.06 -4.89 17.76
C ARG A 73 2.01 -3.96 18.50
N GLN A 74 1.84 -3.84 19.82
CA GLN A 74 2.77 -3.05 20.65
C GLN A 74 4.18 -3.65 20.61
N HIS A 75 4.30 -4.98 20.70
CA HIS A 75 5.58 -5.67 20.60
C HIS A 75 6.26 -5.40 19.26
N TRP A 76 5.52 -5.44 18.14
CA TRP A 76 6.06 -5.08 16.83
C TRP A 76 6.58 -3.63 16.80
N VAL A 77 5.87 -2.67 17.38
CA VAL A 77 6.35 -1.27 17.49
C VAL A 77 7.65 -1.18 18.30
N GLN A 78 7.78 -1.96 19.38
CA GLN A 78 9.01 -2.00 20.17
C GLN A 78 10.17 -2.63 19.39
N MET A 79 9.90 -3.68 18.63
CA MET A 79 10.90 -4.37 17.79
C MET A 79 11.42 -3.47 16.66
N ILE A 80 10.55 -2.71 16.00
CA ILE A 80 10.97 -1.75 14.97
C ILE A 80 11.64 -0.50 15.57
N GLY A 81 11.23 -0.10 16.77
CA GLY A 81 11.69 1.11 17.45
C GLY A 81 10.61 2.21 17.41
N PRO A 82 10.10 2.66 18.58
CA PRO A 82 9.04 3.67 18.64
C PRO A 82 9.39 4.99 17.95
N ASP A 83 10.65 5.41 18.00
CA ASP A 83 11.13 6.66 17.39
C ASP A 83 11.16 6.55 15.87
N ARG A 84 11.59 5.39 15.38
CA ARG A 84 11.55 5.04 13.96
C ARG A 84 10.12 5.02 13.43
N ILE A 85 9.18 4.43 14.18
CA ILE A 85 7.75 4.43 13.83
C ILE A 85 7.19 5.85 13.76
N ARG A 86 7.53 6.74 14.70
CA ARG A 86 7.11 8.14 14.64
C ARG A 86 7.64 8.86 13.39
N SER A 87 8.89 8.60 13.01
CA SER A 87 9.47 9.14 11.76
C SER A 87 8.75 8.60 10.52
N ILE A 88 8.43 7.31 10.49
CA ILE A 88 7.65 6.69 9.40
C ILE A 88 6.24 7.29 9.31
N GLN A 89 5.56 7.51 10.44
CA GLN A 89 4.25 8.14 10.48
C GLN A 89 4.27 9.58 9.95
N LYS A 90 5.31 10.35 10.28
CA LYS A 90 5.51 11.71 9.75
C LYS A 90 5.77 11.69 8.25
N LEU A 91 6.72 10.86 7.81
CA LEU A 91 7.04 10.70 6.40
C LEU A 91 5.80 10.30 5.60
N ARG A 92 5.02 9.34 6.09
CA ARG A 92 3.76 8.94 5.46
C ARG A 92 2.79 10.12 5.35
N ALA A 93 2.55 10.86 6.43
CA ALA A 93 1.61 11.98 6.40
C ALA A 93 1.97 13.02 5.31
N GLU A 94 3.26 13.21 5.04
CA GLU A 94 3.74 14.09 3.98
C GLU A 94 3.65 13.47 2.58
N VAL A 95 3.90 12.16 2.45
CA VAL A 95 3.88 11.42 1.17
C VAL A 95 2.47 11.17 0.65
N MET A 96 1.51 10.89 1.54
CA MET A 96 0.18 10.39 1.17
C MET A 96 -0.61 11.33 0.23
N PRO A 97 -0.62 12.66 0.42
CA PRO A 97 -1.29 13.56 -0.53
C PRO A 97 -0.75 13.44 -1.96
N ILE A 98 0.57 13.32 -2.13
CA ILE A 98 1.22 13.18 -3.44
C ILE A 98 0.87 11.84 -4.07
N ALA A 99 0.87 10.77 -3.26
CA ALA A 99 0.48 9.45 -3.71
C ALA A 99 -1.01 9.37 -4.10
N GLN A 100 -1.90 10.06 -3.37
CA GLN A 100 -3.33 10.14 -3.69
C GLN A 100 -3.58 10.79 -5.05
N THR A 101 -2.93 11.94 -5.33
CA THR A 101 -3.07 12.60 -6.64
C THR A 101 -2.67 11.66 -7.77
N PHE A 102 -1.57 10.92 -7.62
CA PHE A 102 -1.16 9.94 -8.63
C PHE A 102 -2.20 8.82 -8.81
N VAL A 103 -2.78 8.30 -7.73
CA VAL A 103 -3.79 7.24 -7.79
C VAL A 103 -5.04 7.70 -8.51
N ASP A 104 -5.49 8.93 -8.23
CA ASP A 104 -6.67 9.52 -8.88
C ASP A 104 -6.44 9.70 -10.39
N ASP A 105 -5.27 10.21 -10.77
CA ASP A 105 -4.89 10.36 -12.19
C ASP A 105 -4.86 9.01 -12.91
N MET A 106 -4.26 8.00 -12.29
CA MET A 106 -4.18 6.65 -12.87
C MET A 106 -5.55 5.97 -12.96
N ALA A 107 -6.45 6.21 -11.99
CA ALA A 107 -7.82 5.71 -12.05
C ALA A 107 -8.61 6.33 -13.21
N GLY A 108 -8.42 7.63 -13.47
CA GLY A 108 -8.97 8.32 -14.64
C GLY A 108 -8.47 7.70 -15.95
N LEU A 109 -7.15 7.53 -16.07
CA LEU A 109 -6.53 6.93 -17.27
C LEU A 109 -6.97 5.48 -17.49
N LYS A 110 -7.10 4.65 -16.45
CA LYS A 110 -7.62 3.29 -16.64
C LYS A 110 -9.07 3.28 -17.10
N SER A 111 -9.90 4.18 -16.58
CA SER A 111 -11.29 4.28 -17.02
C SER A 111 -11.37 4.54 -18.53
N LEU A 112 -10.49 5.39 -19.06
CA LEU A 112 -10.32 5.60 -20.50
C LEU A 112 -9.80 4.33 -21.20
N GLN A 113 -8.81 3.64 -20.63
CA GLN A 113 -8.26 2.39 -21.19
C GLN A 113 -9.33 1.30 -21.36
N LEU A 114 -10.23 1.15 -20.38
CA LEU A 114 -11.32 0.18 -20.42
C LEU A 114 -12.37 0.52 -21.49
N GLN A 115 -12.63 1.81 -21.71
CA GLN A 115 -13.56 2.30 -22.75
C GLN A 115 -12.96 2.22 -24.17
N ALA A 116 -11.65 2.37 -24.29
CA ALA A 116 -10.88 2.31 -25.54
C ALA A 116 -10.79 0.91 -26.17
N THR A 117 -11.50 -0.09 -25.65
CA THR A 117 -11.58 -1.46 -26.19
C THR A 117 -12.13 -1.57 -27.63
N ARG A 118 -12.40 -0.43 -28.29
CA ARG A 118 -12.87 -0.31 -29.67
C ARG A 118 -11.75 -0.22 -30.72
N SER A 119 -10.53 0.21 -30.37
CA SER A 119 -9.38 0.22 -31.29
C SER A 119 -8.03 0.05 -30.59
N SER A 120 -7.09 -0.64 -31.26
CA SER A 120 -5.74 -0.88 -30.71
C SER A 120 -4.93 0.42 -30.53
N ALA A 121 -5.16 1.42 -31.39
CA ALA A 121 -4.42 2.68 -31.36
C ALA A 121 -4.78 3.53 -30.13
N GLU A 122 -6.07 3.61 -29.77
CA GLU A 122 -6.52 4.33 -28.56
C GLU A 122 -6.01 3.66 -27.29
N HIS A 123 -5.93 2.32 -27.27
CA HIS A 123 -5.36 1.58 -26.15
C HIS A 123 -3.88 1.90 -25.92
N ASP A 124 -3.09 1.94 -26.99
CA ASP A 124 -1.66 2.24 -26.93
C ASP A 124 -1.39 3.69 -26.49
N GLU A 125 -2.22 4.64 -26.92
CA GLU A 125 -2.12 6.04 -26.50
C GLU A 125 -2.41 6.24 -25.01
N VAL A 126 -3.41 5.54 -24.47
CA VAL A 126 -3.71 5.57 -23.04
C VAL A 126 -2.58 4.94 -22.22
N LEU A 127 -2.01 3.82 -22.68
CA LEU A 127 -0.83 3.21 -22.04
C LEU A 127 0.38 4.14 -22.04
N ALA A 128 0.61 4.86 -23.14
CA ALA A 128 1.67 5.87 -23.21
C ALA A 128 1.43 7.00 -22.19
N SER A 129 0.19 7.45 -22.06
CA SER A 129 -0.20 8.47 -21.07
C SER A 129 -0.01 7.99 -19.62
N MET A 130 -0.34 6.74 -19.32
CA MET A 130 -0.09 6.10 -18.02
C MET A 130 1.40 6.02 -17.69
N ARG A 131 2.23 5.61 -18.65
CA ARG A 131 3.70 5.57 -18.49
C ARG A 131 4.29 6.94 -18.21
N GLU A 132 3.86 7.95 -18.98
CA GLU A 132 4.33 9.31 -18.81
C GLU A 132 3.92 9.89 -17.45
N ARG A 133 2.68 9.63 -17.00
CA ARG A 133 2.23 10.04 -15.66
C ARG A 133 3.03 9.38 -14.54
N GLY A 134 3.34 8.08 -14.70
CA GLY A 134 4.18 7.32 -13.78
C GLY A 134 5.61 7.86 -13.70
N ARG A 135 6.23 8.18 -14.85
CA ARG A 135 7.56 8.80 -14.91
C ARG A 135 7.58 10.13 -14.16
N ARG A 136 6.61 11.01 -14.44
CA ARG A 136 6.49 12.31 -13.77
C ARG A 136 6.29 12.19 -12.26
N TYR A 137 5.45 11.24 -11.82
CA TYR A 137 5.30 10.96 -10.40
C TYR A 137 6.63 10.59 -9.74
N LEU A 138 7.41 9.70 -10.35
CA LEU A 138 8.70 9.29 -9.78
C LEU A 138 9.69 10.44 -9.68
N GLU A 139 9.73 11.34 -10.66
CA GLU A 139 10.58 12.54 -10.64
C GLU A 139 10.16 13.52 -9.54
N GLU A 140 8.86 13.81 -9.45
CA GLU A 140 8.27 14.67 -8.41
C GLU A 140 8.50 14.07 -7.02
N PHE A 141 8.34 12.75 -6.89
CA PHE A 141 8.49 12.02 -5.63
C PHE A 141 9.94 11.96 -5.18
N GLU A 142 10.89 11.73 -6.09
CA GLU A 142 12.32 11.73 -5.76
C GLU A 142 12.78 13.10 -5.26
N ALA A 143 12.41 14.17 -5.97
CA ALA A 143 12.72 15.55 -5.56
C ALA A 143 12.11 15.86 -4.18
N PHE A 144 10.85 15.49 -3.98
CA PHE A 144 10.16 15.67 -2.70
C PHE A 144 10.87 14.94 -1.55
N LEU A 145 11.27 13.69 -1.75
CA LEU A 145 11.95 12.88 -0.74
C LEU A 145 13.38 13.36 -0.47
N ALA A 146 14.09 13.87 -1.49
CA ALA A 146 15.45 14.38 -1.33
C ALA A 146 15.50 15.57 -0.34
N GLU A 147 14.49 16.43 -0.33
CA GLU A 147 14.35 17.53 0.64
C GLU A 147 14.06 17.05 2.09
N ARG A 148 13.68 15.78 2.26
CA ARG A 148 13.24 15.18 3.52
C ARG A 148 14.23 14.17 4.07
N GLU A 149 15.51 14.36 3.75
CA GLU A 149 16.60 13.49 4.21
C GLU A 149 16.56 13.19 5.73
N PRO A 150 16.36 14.16 6.64
CA PRO A 150 16.30 13.86 8.07
C PRO A 150 15.15 12.92 8.46
N LEU A 151 13.99 13.02 7.78
CA LEU A 151 12.86 12.12 8.02
C LEU A 151 13.14 10.72 7.49
N LEU A 152 13.77 10.61 6.31
CA LEU A 152 14.20 9.33 5.74
C LEU A 152 15.22 8.63 6.63
N GLN A 153 16.21 9.37 7.15
CA GLN A 153 17.19 8.86 8.10
C GLN A 153 16.52 8.38 9.39
N GLY A 154 15.64 9.19 9.98
CA GLY A 154 14.88 8.82 11.19
C GLY A 154 13.95 7.63 10.98
N ALA A 155 13.42 7.43 9.77
CA ALA A 155 12.62 6.27 9.39
C ALA A 155 13.47 5.03 9.05
N GLN A 156 14.80 5.20 8.91
CA GLN A 156 15.71 4.21 8.34
C GLN A 156 15.20 3.69 6.98
N MET A 157 14.77 4.63 6.13
CA MET A 157 14.26 4.39 4.79
C MET A 157 15.13 5.16 3.80
N PRO A 158 16.27 4.60 3.35
CA PRO A 158 17.13 5.27 2.39
C PRO A 158 16.36 5.65 1.13
N LEU A 159 16.63 6.85 0.57
CA LEU A 159 15.96 7.35 -0.63
C LEU A 159 15.94 6.30 -1.75
N THR A 160 17.07 5.63 -1.98
CA THR A 160 17.20 4.58 -3.00
C THR A 160 16.23 3.43 -2.79
N ALA A 161 16.05 2.97 -1.55
CA ALA A 161 15.12 1.89 -1.21
C ALA A 161 13.66 2.33 -1.38
N VAL A 162 13.33 3.56 -0.96
CA VAL A 162 11.98 4.13 -1.16
C VAL A 162 11.67 4.28 -2.65
N MET A 163 12.63 4.75 -3.44
CA MET A 163 12.47 4.88 -4.90
C MET A 163 12.35 3.52 -5.60
N GLN A 164 13.02 2.47 -5.12
CA GLN A 164 12.82 1.11 -5.63
C GLN A 164 11.38 0.62 -5.39
N LEU A 165 10.85 0.81 -4.18
CA LEU A 165 9.47 0.48 -3.84
C LEU A 165 8.46 1.29 -4.68
N ALA A 166 8.71 2.60 -4.86
CA ALA A 166 7.87 3.47 -5.65
C ALA A 166 7.84 3.08 -7.14
N ARG A 167 9.00 2.77 -7.74
CA ARG A 167 9.09 2.29 -9.12
C ARG A 167 8.27 1.02 -9.32
N ARG A 168 8.44 0.03 -8.43
CA ARG A 168 7.62 -1.19 -8.47
C ARG A 168 6.13 -0.88 -8.40
N TRP A 169 5.75 0.01 -7.49
CA TRP A 169 4.36 0.39 -7.30
C TRP A 169 3.77 1.08 -8.54
N VAL A 170 4.52 1.97 -9.19
CA VAL A 170 4.14 2.59 -10.47
C VAL A 170 4.02 1.56 -11.58
N ASP A 171 4.97 0.63 -11.69
CA ASP A 171 4.94 -0.44 -12.70
C ASP A 171 3.68 -1.31 -12.56
N GLU A 172 3.24 -1.60 -11.33
CA GLU A 172 1.98 -2.31 -11.07
C GLU A 172 0.77 -1.52 -11.59
N PHE A 173 0.75 -0.20 -11.41
CA PHE A 173 -0.31 0.68 -11.92
C PHE A 173 -0.34 0.78 -13.45
N VAL A 174 0.84 0.79 -14.08
CA VAL A 174 0.98 0.89 -15.54
C VAL A 174 0.76 -0.46 -16.24
N SER A 175 0.78 -1.57 -15.50
CA SER A 175 0.60 -2.90 -16.06
C SER A 175 -0.81 -3.15 -16.65
N ASP A 176 -0.87 -4.00 -17.69
CA ASP A 176 -2.14 -4.46 -18.26
C ASP A 176 -2.96 -5.33 -17.31
N THR A 177 -2.31 -5.81 -16.24
CA THR A 177 -2.91 -6.57 -15.15
C THR A 177 -3.51 -5.70 -14.06
N TRP A 178 -3.32 -4.37 -14.10
CA TRP A 178 -3.94 -3.48 -13.12
C TRP A 178 -5.45 -3.68 -13.10
N GLY A 179 -5.96 -4.05 -11.93
CA GLY A 179 -7.37 -4.35 -11.71
C GLY A 179 -7.78 -5.82 -11.85
N ARG A 180 -6.89 -6.72 -12.29
CA ARG A 180 -7.25 -8.14 -12.53
C ARG A 180 -6.95 -9.11 -11.38
N SER A 181 -6.35 -8.68 -10.27
CA SER A 181 -6.21 -9.52 -9.07
C SER A 181 -5.73 -8.72 -7.85
N GLN A 182 -5.93 -9.28 -6.64
CA GLN A 182 -5.44 -8.75 -5.36
C GLN A 182 -3.91 -8.91 -5.18
N SER A 183 -3.13 -8.61 -6.23
CA SER A 183 -1.67 -8.77 -6.29
C SER A 183 -0.94 -7.71 -5.46
N GLY A 184 -1.20 -7.63 -4.16
CA GLY A 184 -0.60 -6.59 -3.31
C GLY A 184 -0.56 -6.90 -1.81
N GLN A 185 -0.87 -8.13 -1.39
CA GLN A 185 -0.72 -8.50 0.04
C GLN A 185 0.75 -8.74 0.39
N HIS A 186 1.51 -9.34 -0.52
CA HIS A 186 2.94 -9.61 -0.37
C HIS A 186 3.76 -8.78 -1.37
N LEU A 187 4.89 -8.21 -0.93
CA LEU A 187 5.88 -7.66 -1.86
C LEU A 187 6.64 -8.85 -2.48
N PRO A 188 7.01 -8.80 -3.77
CA PRO A 188 7.82 -9.86 -4.38
C PRO A 188 9.09 -10.16 -3.57
N ASP A 189 9.43 -11.44 -3.38
CA ASP A 189 10.55 -11.87 -2.53
C ASP A 189 11.90 -11.34 -3.03
N ASP A 190 12.07 -11.18 -4.35
CA ASP A 190 13.25 -10.59 -4.98
C ASP A 190 13.39 -9.09 -4.64
N LEU A 191 12.29 -8.34 -4.68
CA LEU A 191 12.27 -6.95 -4.24
C LEU A 191 12.63 -6.86 -2.75
N VAL A 192 11.98 -7.64 -1.89
CA VAL A 192 12.26 -7.65 -0.45
C VAL A 192 13.71 -8.05 -0.15
N GLY A 193 14.26 -9.01 -0.90
CA GLY A 193 15.65 -9.45 -0.79
C GLY A 193 16.66 -8.37 -1.18
N SER A 194 16.32 -7.49 -2.12
CA SER A 194 17.18 -6.38 -2.55
C SER A 194 17.22 -5.18 -1.60
N LEU A 195 16.25 -5.07 -0.68
CA LEU A 195 16.13 -3.94 0.24
C LEU A 195 17.18 -4.04 1.37
N PRO A 196 17.66 -2.90 1.90
CA PRO A 196 18.48 -2.87 3.11
C PRO A 196 17.79 -3.58 4.28
N ASP A 197 18.54 -4.25 5.16
CA ASP A 197 17.99 -5.04 6.27
C ASP A 197 16.99 -4.25 7.13
N ALA A 198 17.32 -3.00 7.45
CA ALA A 198 16.43 -2.12 8.20
C ALA A 198 15.05 -1.97 7.52
N VAL A 199 15.02 -1.82 6.20
CA VAL A 199 13.80 -1.72 5.40
C VAL A 199 13.10 -3.07 5.32
N ARG A 200 13.85 -4.16 5.12
CA ARG A 200 13.31 -5.52 5.01
C ARG A 200 12.54 -5.94 6.26
N VAL A 201 13.09 -5.67 7.45
CA VAL A 201 12.45 -5.97 8.75
C VAL A 201 11.10 -5.27 8.88
N PHE A 202 10.95 -4.08 8.28
CA PHE A 202 9.66 -3.38 8.29
C PHE A 202 8.60 -4.12 7.44
N TYR A 203 8.97 -4.72 6.31
CA TYR A 203 8.04 -5.38 5.39
C TYR A 203 7.87 -6.88 5.59
N THR A 204 8.67 -7.52 6.44
CA THR A 204 8.62 -8.97 6.67
C THR A 204 7.52 -9.30 7.70
N PRO A 205 6.55 -10.18 7.38
CA PRO A 205 5.57 -10.67 8.37
C PRO A 205 6.28 -11.42 9.49
N LEU A 206 5.80 -11.25 10.73
CA LEU A 206 6.35 -11.89 11.94
C LEU A 206 6.36 -13.44 11.91
N GLU A 207 5.64 -14.07 10.97
CA GLU A 207 5.57 -15.53 10.84
C GLU A 207 6.86 -16.18 10.28
N ARG A 208 7.90 -15.39 9.99
CA ARG A 208 9.21 -15.86 9.49
C ARG A 208 10.40 -15.58 10.45
N VAL A 209 10.14 -15.32 11.73
CA VAL A 209 11.19 -15.20 12.77
C VAL A 209 10.99 -16.25 13.85
#